data_AF-A0A0D2LNE6-F1
#
_entry.id   AF-A0A0D2LNE6-F1
#
_cell.length_a   1.000
_cell.length_b   1.000
_cell.length_c   1.000
_cell.angle_alpha   90.00
_cell.angle_beta   90.00
_cell.angle_gamma   90.00
#
_symmetry.space_group_name_H-M   'P 1'
#
loop_
_entity.id
_entity.type
_entity.pdbx_description
1 polymer ?
#
loop_
_entity_poly.entity_id
_entity_poly.type
_entity_poly.pdbx_seq_one_letter_code
_entity_poly.pdbx_strand_id
1 'polypeptide(L)'
;MAVAFGAVALGAALLALLPPDAAHAAATGGDVNAQVNASFDLGEGEEFWGNVARYGRYFVTVMLGTGYVMVRPLVGLFKNPVSGVLAVVALGAFGYGMKVTLDAMLGLSQPFEYLPAQSF
;
A
#
# COMPACT_ATOMS: atom_id res chain seq x y z
N MET A 1 -40.31 36.46 17.16
CA MET A 1 -39.35 37.35 16.47
C MET A 1 -38.08 37.68 17.29
N ALA A 2 -37.96 37.24 18.56
CA ALA A 2 -36.80 37.56 19.42
C ALA A 2 -35.59 36.61 19.30
N VAL A 3 -35.76 35.40 18.73
CA VAL A 3 -34.70 34.37 18.70
C VAL A 3 -33.67 34.60 17.58
N ALA A 4 -34.04 35.29 16.50
CA ALA A 4 -33.14 35.54 15.36
C ALA A 4 -32.03 36.56 15.69
N PHE A 5 -32.28 37.51 16.60
CA PHE A 5 -31.28 38.54 16.95
C PHE A 5 -30.20 38.01 17.91
N GLY A 6 -30.51 37.01 18.76
CA GLY A 6 -29.55 36.44 19.70
C GLY A 6 -28.44 35.61 19.03
N ALA A 7 -28.78 34.88 17.95
CA ALA A 7 -27.82 34.05 17.23
C ALA A 7 -26.81 34.88 16.42
N VAL A 8 -27.24 36.00 15.84
CA VAL A 8 -26.36 36.91 15.09
C VAL A 8 -25.41 37.66 16.02
N ALA A 9 -25.88 38.07 17.20
CA ALA A 9 -25.06 38.75 18.21
C ALA A 9 -23.98 37.83 18.80
N LEU A 10 -24.31 36.55 19.07
CA LEU A 10 -23.34 35.55 19.53
C LEU A 10 -22.32 35.18 18.45
N GLY A 11 -22.75 35.06 17.19
CA GLY A 11 -21.84 34.80 16.06
C GLY A 11 -20.85 35.95 15.83
N ALA A 12 -21.31 37.19 15.89
CA ALA A 12 -20.45 38.37 15.74
C ALA A 12 -19.49 38.57 16.93
N ALA A 13 -19.94 38.28 18.16
CA ALA A 13 -19.10 38.34 19.35
C ALA A 13 -17.99 37.28 19.34
N LEU A 14 -18.28 36.06 18.89
CA LEU A 14 -17.29 35.00 18.77
C LEU A 14 -16.24 35.32 17.69
N LEU A 15 -16.65 36.00 16.62
CA LEU A 15 -15.75 36.44 15.54
C LEU A 15 -14.88 37.64 15.97
N ALA A 16 -15.37 38.51 16.85
CA ALA A 16 -14.64 39.66 17.39
C ALA A 16 -13.65 39.31 18.52
N LEU A 17 -13.81 38.14 19.16
CA LEU A 17 -12.86 37.59 20.14
C LEU A 17 -11.77 36.72 19.50
N LEU A 18 -11.83 36.48 18.19
CA LEU A 18 -10.83 35.73 17.46
C LEU A 18 -9.64 36.67 17.12
N PRO A 19 -8.39 36.27 17.36
CA PRO A 19 -7.23 37.08 17.01
C PRO A 19 -7.24 37.39 15.49
N PRO A 20 -6.83 38.60 15.06
CA PRO A 20 -7.01 39.08 13.68
C PRO A 20 -6.36 38.17 12.62
N ASP A 21 -5.32 37.45 13.02
CA ASP A 21 -4.60 36.40 12.30
C ASP A 21 -5.46 35.13 12.07
N ALA A 22 -6.23 34.69 13.05
CA ALA A 22 -7.14 33.55 12.90
C ALA A 22 -8.42 33.90 12.12
N ALA A 23 -8.85 35.17 12.14
CA ALA A 23 -9.96 35.64 11.30
C ALA A 23 -9.60 35.67 9.80
N HIS A 24 -8.35 36.00 9.47
CA HIS A 24 -7.83 35.92 8.09
C HIS A 24 -7.63 34.48 7.62
N ALA A 25 -7.20 33.58 8.52
CA ALA A 25 -7.04 32.15 8.23
C ALA A 25 -8.39 31.42 8.00
N ALA A 26 -9.47 31.88 8.62
CA ALA A 26 -10.82 31.34 8.38
C ALA A 26 -11.48 31.90 7.10
N ALA A 27 -11.14 33.13 6.70
CA ALA A 27 -11.67 33.80 5.51
C ALA A 27 -10.97 33.35 4.21
N THR A 28 -9.71 32.94 4.31
CA THR A 28 -9.00 32.24 3.23
C THR A 28 -9.37 30.76 3.32
N GLY A 29 -10.49 30.39 2.69
CA GLY A 29 -10.79 28.98 2.43
C GLY A 29 -9.52 28.35 1.85
N GLY A 30 -8.90 27.44 2.62
CA GLY A 30 -7.51 27.05 2.46
C GLY A 30 -7.17 26.82 0.99
N ASP A 31 -6.12 27.51 0.52
CA ASP A 31 -5.64 27.37 -0.84
C ASP A 31 -5.34 25.89 -1.10
N VAL A 32 -6.23 25.21 -1.82
CA VAL A 32 -6.09 23.78 -2.14
C VAL A 32 -4.74 23.55 -2.83
N ASN A 33 -4.27 24.52 -3.62
CA ASN A 33 -2.94 24.50 -4.23
C ASN A 33 -1.81 24.55 -3.19
N ALA A 34 -1.90 25.35 -2.13
CA ALA A 34 -0.87 25.41 -1.09
C ALA A 34 -0.83 24.09 -0.28
N GLN A 35 -1.99 23.49 -0.01
CA GLN A 35 -2.07 22.20 0.68
C GLN A 35 -1.55 21.03 -0.19
N VAL A 36 -1.85 21.04 -1.50
CA VAL A 36 -1.33 20.07 -2.45
C VAL A 36 0.19 20.19 -2.60
N ASN A 37 0.71 21.41 -2.75
CA ASN A 37 2.16 21.64 -2.85
C ASN A 37 2.91 21.27 -1.57
N ALA A 38 2.32 21.54 -0.39
CA ALA A 38 2.89 21.10 0.89
C ALA A 38 2.95 19.56 1.00
N SER A 39 1.94 18.83 0.50
CA SER A 39 1.98 17.37 0.51
C SER A 39 3.06 16.77 -0.39
N PHE A 40 3.41 17.44 -1.49
CA PHE A 40 4.52 17.04 -2.35
C PHE A 40 5.88 17.36 -1.72
N ASP A 41 6.03 18.54 -1.10
CA ASP A 41 7.25 18.95 -0.41
C ASP A 41 7.59 18.00 0.78
N LEU A 42 6.56 17.55 1.52
CA LEU A 42 6.70 16.53 2.56
C LEU A 42 7.10 15.15 2.02
N GLY A 43 6.78 14.84 0.75
CA GLY A 43 7.11 13.57 0.10
C GLY A 43 8.52 13.52 -0.51
N GLU A 44 9.08 14.69 -0.86
CA GLU A 44 10.40 14.81 -1.48
C GLU A 44 11.50 15.22 -0.49
N GLY A 45 11.13 15.72 0.68
CA GLY A 45 12.06 16.15 1.72
C GLY A 45 12.96 15.02 2.26
N GLU A 46 14.20 15.37 2.59
CA GLU A 46 15.20 14.46 3.17
C GLU A 46 14.71 13.72 4.42
N GLU A 47 13.77 14.32 5.16
CA GLU A 47 13.15 13.74 6.35
C GLU A 47 12.23 12.55 6.02
N PHE A 48 11.48 12.59 4.92
CA PHE A 48 10.67 11.46 4.46
C PHE A 48 11.55 10.26 4.10
N TRP A 49 12.57 10.48 3.25
CA TRP A 49 13.49 9.42 2.84
C TRP A 49 14.33 8.89 4.01
N GLY A 50 14.74 9.74 4.95
CA GLY A 50 15.43 9.33 6.18
C GLY A 50 14.56 8.40 7.04
N ASN A 51 13.27 8.71 7.15
CA ASN A 51 12.30 7.89 7.89
C ASN A 51 12.00 6.57 7.16
N VAL A 52 11.76 6.61 5.84
CA VAL A 52 11.54 5.43 4.99
C VAL A 52 12.74 4.47 5.04
N ALA A 53 13.96 4.98 4.90
CA ALA A 53 15.16 4.15 4.96
C ALA A 53 15.34 3.47 6.33
N ARG A 54 14.96 4.15 7.42
CA ARG A 54 14.98 3.57 8.77
C ARG A 54 13.99 2.43 8.90
N TYR A 55 12.75 2.59 8.45
CA TYR A 55 11.76 1.51 8.43
C TYR A 55 12.10 0.40 7.45
N GLY A 56 12.71 0.73 6.31
CA GLY A 56 13.19 -0.24 5.33
C GLY A 56 14.20 -1.22 5.95
N ARG A 57 15.13 -0.74 6.78
CA ARG A 57 16.07 -1.63 7.50
C ARG A 57 15.34 -2.54 8.49
N TYR A 58 14.36 -2.03 9.24
CA TYR A 58 13.54 -2.86 10.12
C TYR A 58 12.76 -3.91 9.33
N PHE A 59 12.13 -3.53 8.22
CA PHE A 59 11.42 -4.43 7.33
C PHE A 59 12.34 -5.56 6.82
N VAL A 60 13.55 -5.24 6.38
CA VAL A 60 14.53 -6.24 5.94
C VAL A 60 14.85 -7.21 7.07
N THR A 61 15.13 -6.73 8.28
CA THR A 61 15.42 -7.63 9.42
C THR A 61 14.24 -8.52 9.81
N VAL A 62 13.02 -8.00 9.79
CA VAL A 62 11.79 -8.75 10.06
C VAL A 62 11.54 -9.80 8.99
N MET A 63 11.70 -9.44 7.71
CA MET A 63 11.58 -10.37 6.60
C MET A 63 12.67 -11.46 6.64
N LEU A 64 13.91 -11.11 7.00
CA LEU A 64 14.99 -12.08 7.17
C LEU A 64 14.69 -13.05 8.30
N GLY A 65 14.26 -12.56 9.47
CA GLY A 65 13.92 -13.40 10.62
C GLY A 65 12.72 -14.31 10.33
N THR A 66 11.68 -13.76 9.71
CA THR A 66 10.49 -14.53 9.30
C THR A 66 10.86 -15.59 8.27
N GLY A 67 11.62 -15.22 7.24
CA GLY A 67 12.13 -16.14 6.23
C GLY A 67 13.00 -17.24 6.85
N TYR A 68 13.88 -16.89 7.79
CA TYR A 68 14.72 -17.86 8.49
C TYR A 68 13.90 -18.90 9.25
N VAL A 69 12.86 -18.48 9.98
CA VAL A 69 11.97 -19.39 10.71
C VAL A 69 11.19 -20.29 9.76
N MET A 70 10.75 -19.77 8.61
CA MET A 70 10.03 -20.56 7.59
C MET A 70 10.93 -21.59 6.89
N VAL A 71 12.21 -21.26 6.68
CA VAL A 71 13.18 -22.17 6.03
C VAL A 71 13.76 -23.21 7.00
N ARG A 72 13.79 -22.92 8.31
CA ARG A 72 14.28 -23.83 9.34
C ARG A 72 13.65 -25.25 9.30
N PRO A 73 12.32 -25.44 9.20
CA PRO A 73 11.72 -26.77 9.07
C PRO A 73 12.09 -27.45 7.73
N LEU A 74 12.24 -26.69 6.64
CA LEU A 74 12.68 -27.22 5.34
C LEU A 74 14.08 -27.85 5.43
N VAL A 75 15.03 -27.14 6.05
CA VAL A 75 16.40 -27.66 6.26
C VAL A 75 16.39 -28.83 7.25
N GLY A 76 15.49 -28.81 8.25
CA GLY A 76 15.27 -29.93 9.16
C GLY A 76 14.78 -31.19 8.45
N LEU A 77 13.96 -31.05 7.41
CA LEU A 77 13.47 -32.18 6.60
C LEU A 77 14.59 -32.89 5.83
N PHE A 78 15.67 -32.18 5.46
CA PHE A 78 16.82 -32.78 4.77
C PHE A 78 17.73 -33.62 5.68
N LYS A 79 17.57 -33.59 7.01
CA LYS A 79 18.36 -34.43 7.92
C LYS A 79 18.02 -35.92 7.84
N ASN A 80 16.80 -36.27 7.48
CA ASN A 80 16.41 -37.65 7.22
C ASN A 80 16.12 -37.82 5.71
N PRO A 81 16.72 -38.80 5.03
CA PRO A 81 16.65 -38.91 3.57
C PRO A 81 15.22 -39.11 3.06
N VAL A 82 14.38 -39.85 3.80
CA VAL A 82 12.97 -40.08 3.46
C VAL A 82 12.15 -38.78 3.53
N SER A 83 12.36 -37.95 4.55
CA SER A 83 11.63 -36.70 4.69
C SER A 83 12.16 -35.63 3.72
N GLY A 84 13.46 -35.64 3.38
CA GLY A 84 14.05 -34.75 2.39
C GLY A 84 13.47 -34.96 0.99
N VAL A 85 13.29 -36.22 0.57
CA VAL A 85 12.64 -36.54 -0.70
C VAL A 85 11.20 -36.05 -0.73
N LEU A 86 10.45 -36.21 0.37
CA LEU A 86 9.09 -35.67 0.50
C LEU A 86 9.04 -34.14 0.37
N ALA A 87 9.98 -33.41 0.96
CA ALA A 87 10.10 -31.96 0.77
C ALA A 87 10.33 -31.57 -0.69
N VAL A 88 11.24 -32.27 -1.37
CA VAL A 88 11.56 -31.99 -2.78
C VAL A 88 10.35 -32.29 -3.68
N VAL A 89 9.65 -33.40 -3.45
CA VAL A 89 8.44 -33.75 -4.19
C VAL A 89 7.33 -32.73 -3.93
N ALA A 90 7.14 -32.29 -2.67
CA ALA A 90 6.14 -31.27 -2.33
C ALA A 90 6.45 -29.92 -2.99
N LEU A 91 7.72 -29.48 -3.00
CA LEU A 91 8.14 -28.27 -3.71
C LEU A 91 7.96 -28.39 -5.22
N GLY A 92 8.31 -29.54 -5.81
CA GLY A 92 8.10 -29.83 -7.22
C GLY A 92 6.61 -29.83 -7.60
N ALA A 93 5.76 -30.45 -6.78
CA ALA A 93 4.31 -30.46 -6.95
C ALA A 93 3.71 -29.06 -6.84
N PHE A 94 4.19 -28.23 -5.91
CA PHE A 94 3.77 -26.84 -5.79
C PHE A 94 4.15 -26.02 -7.04
N GLY A 95 5.40 -26.12 -7.51
CA GLY A 95 5.84 -25.43 -8.72
C GLY A 95 5.10 -25.89 -9.98
N TYR A 96 4.87 -27.20 -10.11
CA TYR A 96 4.07 -27.76 -11.19
C TYR A 96 2.61 -27.31 -11.13
N GLY A 97 2.02 -27.26 -9.93
CA GLY A 97 0.67 -26.73 -9.71
C GLY A 97 0.55 -25.28 -10.15
N MET A 98 1.52 -24.43 -9.78
CA MET A 98 1.59 -23.05 -10.25
C MET A 98 1.66 -22.96 -11.78
N LYS A 99 2.50 -23.78 -12.42
CA LYS A 99 2.59 -23.85 -13.89
C LYS A 99 1.24 -24.22 -14.51
N VAL A 100 0.56 -25.24 -13.98
CA VAL A 100 -0.75 -25.67 -14.48
C VAL A 100 -1.80 -24.58 -14.31
N THR A 101 -1.85 -23.92 -13.14
CA THR A 101 -2.77 -22.80 -12.90
C THR A 101 -2.49 -21.64 -13.84
N LEU A 102 -1.23 -21.25 -14.00
CA LEU A 102 -0.85 -20.16 -14.89
C LEU A 102 -1.15 -20.49 -16.35
N ASP A 103 -0.83 -21.69 -16.82
CA ASP A 103 -1.14 -22.12 -18.19
C ASP A 103 -2.65 -22.16 -18.46
N ALA A 104 -3.44 -22.60 -17.46
CA ALA A 104 -4.89 -22.64 -17.56
C ALA A 104 -5.50 -21.24 -17.59
N MET A 105 -4.98 -20.31 -16.77
CA MET A 105 -5.45 -18.91 -16.74
C MET A 105 -4.99 -18.12 -17.96
N LEU A 106 -3.77 -18.36 -18.44
CA LEU A 106 -3.20 -17.69 -19.61
C LEU A 106 -3.60 -18.36 -20.93
N GLY A 107 -4.31 -19.49 -20.89
CA GLY A 107 -4.76 -20.22 -22.07
C GLY A 107 -3.65 -20.80 -22.95
N LEU A 108 -2.40 -20.81 -22.46
CA LEU A 108 -1.22 -21.28 -23.19
C LEU A 108 -1.26 -22.78 -23.53
N SER A 109 -2.24 -23.50 -22.99
CA SER A 109 -2.52 -24.90 -23.31
C SER A 109 -3.12 -25.11 -24.70
N GLN A 110 -3.63 -24.07 -25.38
CA GLN A 110 -4.21 -24.17 -26.72
C GLN A 110 -3.34 -23.41 -27.74
N PRO A 111 -3.03 -24.00 -28.92
CA PRO A 111 -2.43 -23.25 -30.01
C PRO A 111 -3.33 -22.08 -30.41
N PHE A 112 -2.76 -20.87 -30.49
CA PHE A 112 -3.49 -19.70 -30.98
C PHE A 112 -3.79 -19.88 -32.46
N GLU A 113 -5.00 -20.28 -32.80
CA GLU A 113 -5.47 -20.37 -34.17
C GLU A 113 -5.92 -18.99 -34.64
N TYR A 114 -5.07 -18.35 -35.46
CA TYR A 114 -5.39 -17.07 -36.08
C TYR A 114 -6.46 -17.29 -37.14
N LEU A 115 -7.73 -17.19 -36.76
CA LEU A 115 -8.82 -17.15 -37.73
C LEU A 115 -8.72 -15.81 -38.48
N PRO A 116 -8.40 -15.79 -39.79
CA PRO A 116 -8.46 -14.55 -40.55
C PRO A 116 -9.90 -14.03 -40.50
N ALA A 117 -10.06 -12.72 -40.40
CA ALA A 117 -11.37 -12.07 -40.39
C ALA A 117 -12.19 -12.58 -41.58
N GLN A 118 -13.21 -13.40 -41.29
CA GLN A 118 -14.17 -13.86 -42.29
C GLN A 118 -14.88 -12.60 -42.80
N SER A 119 -14.56 -12.19 -44.02
CA SER A 119 -15.32 -11.17 -44.74
C SER A 119 -16.70 -11.74 -45.00
N PHE A 120 -17.72 -11.11 -44.41
CA PHE A 120 -19.13 -11.33 -44.74
C PHE A 120 -19.40 -11.06 -46.22
#